data_AF-A0A438WZ42-F1
#
_entry.id   AF-A0A438WZ42-F1
#
_cell.length_a   1.000
_cell.length_b   1.000
_cell.length_c   1.000
_cell.angle_alpha   90.00
_cell.angle_beta   90.00
_cell.angle_gamma   90.00
#
_symmetry.space_group_name_H-M   'P 1'
#
loop_
_entity.id
_entity.type
_entity.pdbx_description
1 polymer ?
#
loop_
_entity_poly.entity_id
_entity_poly.type
_entity_poly.pdbx_seq_one_letter_code
_entity_poly.pdbx_strand_id
1 'polypeptide(L)'
;KKILSTLPESVNYLASRFEESFKLITPGVFFEELGINYIGPINGHDLGAIIETLKLAKELKEPVLIHAQTLKGKGYKIAEGRYEKWHGVGPFDLDTGLSKKSKSAILSPTEAYSNTLLELAKKDEKIVGVTAAMPSGTGLDKLIDAYPLRFFDVAIAEQHALTSSSAMAKEGFKPFVSIYSTFLQRAYDSIVHDACISSLPIKLAIDRAGIVGEDGETHQGLL
;
A
#
# COMPACT_ATOMS: atom_id res chain seq x y z
N LYS A 1 -0.42 16.37 46.61
CA LYS A 1 -1.66 16.98 47.19
C LYS A 1 -2.04 18.21 46.35
N LYS A 2 -3.19 18.13 45.66
CA LYS A 2 -4.09 19.23 45.23
C LYS A 2 -3.54 20.41 44.40
N ILE A 3 -3.35 20.23 43.08
CA ILE A 3 -3.58 21.31 42.07
C ILE A 3 -4.09 20.72 40.72
N LEU A 4 -5.03 19.76 40.73
CA LEU A 4 -5.58 19.21 39.47
C LEU A 4 -7.11 18.99 39.49
N SER A 5 -7.81 19.41 40.54
CA SER A 5 -9.24 19.10 40.70
C SER A 5 -10.21 20.22 40.30
N THR A 6 -9.79 21.21 39.52
CA THR A 6 -10.63 22.38 39.16
C THR A 6 -10.49 22.85 37.71
N LEU A 7 -10.18 21.94 36.77
CA LEU A 7 -10.27 22.26 35.35
C LEU A 7 -11.55 21.64 34.75
N PRO A 8 -12.29 22.36 33.88
CA PRO A 8 -13.49 21.83 33.23
C PRO A 8 -13.20 20.49 32.52
N GLU A 9 -14.14 19.55 32.53
CA GLU A 9 -14.00 18.25 31.84
C GLU A 9 -13.53 18.38 30.39
N SER A 10 -13.92 19.46 29.70
CA SER A 10 -13.49 19.77 28.33
C SER A 10 -11.98 20.04 28.22
N VAL A 11 -11.35 20.64 29.23
CA VAL A 11 -9.91 20.91 29.25
C VAL A 11 -9.13 19.63 29.53
N ASN A 12 -9.63 18.77 30.43
CA ASN A 12 -9.03 17.46 30.68
C ASN A 12 -9.16 16.53 29.47
N TYR A 13 -10.31 16.54 28.78
CA TYR A 13 -10.54 15.80 27.54
C TYR A 13 -9.66 16.30 26.39
N LEU A 14 -9.49 17.62 26.25
CA LEU A 14 -8.59 18.19 25.26
C LEU A 14 -7.13 17.84 25.58
N ALA A 15 -6.72 17.92 26.85
CA ALA A 15 -5.38 17.55 27.28
C ALA A 15 -5.09 16.06 27.02
N SER A 16 -6.01 15.15 27.36
CA SER A 16 -5.85 13.72 27.09
C SER A 16 -5.78 13.42 25.59
N ARG A 17 -6.59 14.10 24.78
CA ARG A 17 -6.59 13.92 23.32
C ARG A 17 -5.34 14.48 22.65
N PHE A 18 -4.81 15.59 23.17
CA PHE A 18 -3.51 16.12 22.76
C PHE A 18 -2.38 15.17 23.15
N GLU A 19 -2.37 14.64 24.37
CA GLU A 19 -1.41 13.62 24.80
C GLU A 19 -1.47 12.37 23.93
N GLU A 20 -2.66 11.83 23.63
CA GLU A 20 -2.86 10.72 22.69
C GLU A 20 -2.31 11.04 21.28
N SER A 21 -2.52 12.27 20.81
CA SER A 21 -2.01 12.70 19.50
C SER A 21 -0.47 12.78 19.48
N PHE A 22 0.16 13.22 20.57
CA PHE A 22 1.63 13.23 20.71
C PHE A 22 2.23 11.83 20.85
N LYS A 23 1.51 10.91 21.50
CA LYS A 23 1.87 9.47 21.53
C LYS A 23 1.88 8.86 20.12
N LEU A 24 0.94 9.23 19.25
CA LEU A 24 0.94 8.78 17.84
C LEU A 24 2.11 9.32 17.00
N ILE A 25 2.65 10.50 17.36
CA ILE A 25 3.72 11.17 16.61
C ILE A 25 5.12 10.70 17.06
N THR A 26 5.25 10.25 18.31
CA THR A 26 6.52 9.75 18.84
C THR A 26 6.80 8.34 18.31
N PRO A 27 7.90 8.11 17.57
CA PRO A 27 8.23 6.79 17.07
C PRO A 27 8.30 5.79 18.23
N GLY A 28 7.48 4.74 18.16
CA GLY A 28 7.49 3.63 19.13
C GLY A 28 6.30 3.57 20.07
N VAL A 29 5.77 4.70 20.54
CA VAL A 29 4.72 4.70 21.58
C VAL A 29 3.46 3.98 21.12
N PHE A 30 3.07 4.11 19.85
CA PHE A 30 1.97 3.34 19.27
C PHE A 30 2.16 1.81 19.44
N PHE A 31 3.38 1.31 19.28
CA PHE A 31 3.69 -0.11 19.42
C PHE A 31 3.79 -0.53 20.88
N GLU A 32 4.35 0.32 21.74
CA GLU A 32 4.45 0.07 23.17
C GLU A 32 3.07 -0.05 23.83
N GLU A 33 2.11 0.79 23.43
CA GLU A 33 0.71 0.71 23.88
C GLU A 33 0.01 -0.58 23.39
N LEU A 34 0.48 -1.19 22.30
CA LEU A 34 0.05 -2.53 21.86
C LEU A 34 0.78 -3.67 22.58
N GLY A 35 1.63 -3.35 23.57
CA GLY A 35 2.45 -4.32 24.30
C GLY A 35 3.66 -4.82 23.52
N ILE A 36 4.14 -4.06 22.54
CA ILE A 36 5.32 -4.39 21.72
C ILE A 36 6.45 -3.42 22.07
N ASN A 37 7.56 -3.93 22.60
CA ASN A 37 8.74 -3.11 22.85
C ASN A 37 9.27 -2.53 21.54
N TYR A 38 9.73 -1.28 21.56
CA TYR A 38 10.23 -0.60 20.36
C TYR A 38 11.72 -0.25 20.47
N ILE A 39 12.49 -0.55 19.44
CA ILE A 39 13.89 -0.13 19.33
C ILE A 39 14.14 0.52 17.97
N GLY A 40 14.58 1.78 17.95
CA GLY A 40 15.00 2.49 16.75
C GLY A 40 14.54 3.94 16.69
N PRO A 41 14.65 4.61 15.52
CA PRO A 41 15.21 4.08 14.29
C PRO A 41 16.72 3.82 14.38
N ILE A 42 17.18 2.64 13.94
CA ILE A 42 18.60 2.35 13.72
C ILE A 42 18.96 2.50 12.24
N ASN A 43 20.24 2.74 11.94
CA ASN A 43 20.73 2.68 10.56
C ASN A 43 20.75 1.22 10.09
N GLY A 44 19.85 0.85 9.18
CA GLY A 44 19.75 -0.50 8.62
C GLY A 44 20.87 -0.89 7.65
N HIS A 45 21.85 -0.01 7.43
CA HIS A 45 23.08 -0.31 6.67
C HIS A 45 24.32 -0.44 7.56
N ASP A 46 24.16 -0.30 8.87
CA ASP A 46 25.23 -0.53 9.84
C ASP A 46 25.08 -1.93 10.45
N LEU A 47 25.91 -2.86 9.98
CA LEU A 47 25.88 -4.25 10.44
C LEU A 47 26.18 -4.38 11.94
N GLY A 48 27.06 -3.52 12.49
CA GLY A 48 27.37 -3.52 13.92
C GLY A 48 26.15 -3.16 14.75
N ALA A 49 25.50 -2.04 14.39
CA ALA A 49 24.28 -1.57 15.06
C ALA A 49 23.15 -2.61 14.99
N ILE A 50 22.98 -3.28 13.85
CA ILE A 50 21.98 -4.35 13.67
C ILE A 50 22.27 -5.54 14.60
N ILE A 51 23.52 -6.01 14.65
CA ILE A 51 23.91 -7.15 15.49
C ILE A 51 23.69 -6.84 16.97
N GLU A 52 24.11 -5.65 17.42
CA GLU A 52 23.91 -5.20 18.80
C GLU A 52 22.42 -5.11 19.16
N THR A 53 21.62 -4.52 18.27
CA THR A 53 20.18 -4.36 18.48
C THR A 53 19.45 -5.71 18.53
N LEU A 54 19.80 -6.65 17.66
CA LEU A 54 19.24 -8.00 17.66
C LEU A 54 19.62 -8.79 18.92
N LYS A 55 20.84 -8.62 19.43
CA LYS A 55 21.27 -9.21 20.72
C LYS A 55 20.45 -8.65 21.88
N LEU A 56 20.27 -7.33 21.93
CA LEU A 56 19.45 -6.68 22.96
C LEU A 56 18.00 -7.18 22.90
N ALA A 57 17.39 -7.19 21.72
CA ALA A 57 16.02 -7.66 21.53
C ALA A 57 15.83 -9.12 21.95
N LYS A 58 16.82 -9.98 21.69
CA LYS A 58 16.79 -11.40 22.11
C LYS A 58 16.77 -11.57 23.63
N GLU A 59 17.48 -10.73 24.38
CA GLU A 59 17.55 -10.83 25.85
C GLU A 59 16.24 -10.41 26.55
N LEU A 60 15.43 -9.55 25.92
CA LEU A 60 14.17 -9.06 26.49
C LEU A 60 13.10 -10.14 26.65
N LYS A 61 13.15 -11.22 25.86
CA LYS A 61 12.16 -12.35 25.89
C LYS A 61 10.69 -11.90 25.77
N GLU A 62 10.46 -10.78 25.11
CA GLU A 62 9.17 -10.18 24.82
C GLU A 62 9.08 -9.83 23.33
N PRO A 63 7.89 -9.53 22.78
CA PRO A 63 7.77 -9.00 21.43
C PRO A 63 8.53 -7.67 21.30
N VAL A 64 9.40 -7.57 20.30
CA VAL A 64 10.19 -6.36 20.01
C VAL A 64 10.03 -6.00 18.54
N LEU A 65 9.69 -4.75 18.26
CA LEU A 65 9.78 -4.13 16.94
C LEU A 65 11.09 -3.36 16.84
N ILE A 66 11.94 -3.77 15.90
CA ILE A 66 13.16 -3.03 15.54
C ILE A 66 12.88 -2.20 14.29
N HIS A 67 12.89 -0.87 14.44
CA HIS A 67 12.77 0.04 13.30
C HIS A 67 14.16 0.27 12.67
N ALA A 68 14.45 -0.43 11.58
CA ALA A 68 15.67 -0.23 10.80
C ALA A 68 15.40 0.62 9.54
N GLN A 69 16.09 1.76 9.42
CA GLN A 69 15.99 2.62 8.26
C GLN A 69 16.93 2.16 7.14
N THR A 70 16.38 1.86 5.98
CA THR A 70 17.15 1.37 4.81
C THR A 70 16.91 2.22 3.57
N LEU A 71 17.68 1.95 2.52
CA LEU A 71 17.59 2.58 1.21
C LEU A 71 17.28 1.47 0.20
N LYS A 72 16.13 1.55 -0.47
CA LYS A 72 15.75 0.56 -1.50
C LYS A 72 16.82 0.56 -2.61
N GLY A 73 17.27 -0.63 -2.99
CA GLY A 73 18.34 -0.80 -4.00
C GLY A 73 19.76 -0.47 -3.50
N LYS A 74 19.98 -0.34 -2.17
CA LYS A 74 21.31 -0.06 -1.60
C LYS A 74 22.39 -0.94 -2.20
N GLY A 75 23.50 -0.32 -2.61
CA GLY A 75 24.65 -1.01 -3.19
C GLY A 75 24.65 -1.05 -4.71
N TYR A 76 23.52 -0.75 -5.35
CA TYR A 76 23.45 -0.55 -6.79
C TYR A 76 22.94 0.85 -7.10
N LYS A 77 23.87 1.78 -7.41
CA LYS A 77 23.61 3.23 -7.54
C LYS A 77 22.43 3.58 -8.47
N ILE A 78 22.19 2.78 -9.51
CA ILE A 78 21.10 3.00 -10.48
C ILE A 78 19.73 2.61 -9.88
N ALA A 79 19.71 1.68 -8.94
CA ALA A 79 18.52 1.25 -8.20
C ALA A 79 18.28 1.99 -6.88
N GLU A 80 19.30 2.65 -6.33
CA GLU A 80 19.16 3.43 -5.10
C GLU A 80 18.13 4.55 -5.26
N GLY A 81 17.19 4.61 -4.32
CA GLY A 81 16.22 5.70 -4.21
C GLY A 81 14.77 5.24 -4.16
N ARG A 82 13.86 6.11 -4.60
CA ARG A 82 12.41 5.90 -4.52
C ARG A 82 11.81 5.26 -5.77
N TYR A 83 12.66 4.81 -6.71
CA TYR A 83 12.18 4.35 -8.00
C TYR A 83 11.57 2.94 -7.88
N GLU A 84 10.26 2.86 -8.07
CA GLU A 84 9.49 1.60 -8.10
C GLU A 84 10.06 0.61 -9.13
N LYS A 85 10.59 1.12 -10.25
CA LYS A 85 11.05 0.35 -11.41
C LYS A 85 12.01 -0.79 -11.10
N TRP A 86 12.68 -0.78 -9.94
CA TRP A 86 13.64 -1.80 -9.51
C TRP A 86 13.06 -2.85 -8.55
N HIS A 87 11.75 -2.82 -8.26
CA HIS A 87 11.12 -3.74 -7.32
C HIS A 87 11.11 -5.19 -7.81
N GLY A 88 11.00 -5.39 -9.12
CA GLY A 88 11.07 -6.68 -9.80
C GLY A 88 11.38 -6.46 -11.28
N VAL A 89 12.66 -6.55 -11.65
CA VAL A 89 13.12 -6.34 -13.02
C VAL A 89 13.53 -7.66 -13.65
N GLY A 90 13.13 -7.86 -14.91
CA GLY A 90 13.71 -8.90 -15.74
C GLY A 90 15.17 -8.58 -16.10
N PRO A 91 15.85 -9.47 -16.84
CA PRO A 91 17.26 -9.29 -17.19
C PRO A 91 17.57 -7.92 -17.80
N PHE A 92 18.60 -7.27 -17.26
CA PHE A 92 19.06 -5.94 -17.65
C PHE A 92 20.59 -5.92 -17.73
N ASP A 93 21.13 -4.86 -18.30
CA ASP A 93 22.57 -4.60 -18.34
C ASP A 93 23.01 -3.89 -17.05
N LEU A 94 23.99 -4.43 -16.32
CA LEU A 94 24.37 -3.95 -14.99
C LEU A 94 24.95 -2.53 -15.01
N ASP A 95 25.71 -2.17 -16.06
CA ASP A 95 26.39 -0.89 -16.15
C ASP A 95 25.42 0.24 -16.53
N THR A 96 24.46 -0.05 -17.41
CA THR A 96 23.51 0.95 -17.93
C THR A 96 22.14 0.93 -17.24
N GLY A 97 21.80 -0.18 -16.58
CA GLY A 97 20.49 -0.41 -15.99
C GLY A 97 19.35 -0.60 -17.01
N LEU A 98 19.68 -0.77 -18.29
CA LEU A 98 18.69 -0.90 -19.37
C LEU A 98 18.22 -2.34 -19.51
N SER A 99 16.90 -2.51 -19.69
CA SER A 99 16.32 -3.83 -19.97
C SER A 99 16.82 -4.37 -21.29
N LYS A 100 17.08 -5.67 -21.35
CA LYS A 100 17.47 -6.38 -22.58
C LYS A 100 16.29 -6.66 -23.52
N LYS A 101 15.05 -6.41 -23.09
CA LYS A 101 13.85 -6.63 -23.91
C LYS A 101 13.60 -5.45 -24.84
N SER A 102 13.29 -5.75 -26.10
CA SER A 102 12.78 -4.74 -27.05
C SER A 102 11.36 -4.31 -26.67
N LYS A 103 11.04 -3.03 -26.87
CA LYS A 103 9.66 -2.55 -26.72
C LYS A 103 8.78 -3.21 -27.79
N SER A 104 7.75 -3.93 -27.34
CA SER A 104 6.69 -4.42 -28.22
C SER A 104 5.92 -3.24 -28.81
N ALA A 105 5.54 -3.34 -30.08
CA ALA A 105 4.61 -2.39 -30.71
C ALA A 105 3.15 -2.62 -30.29
N ILE A 106 2.85 -3.78 -29.70
CA ILE A 106 1.52 -4.17 -29.23
C ILE A 106 1.36 -3.73 -27.78
N LEU A 107 0.28 -2.99 -27.49
CA LEU A 107 -0.09 -2.59 -26.13
C LEU A 107 -0.35 -3.81 -25.26
N SER A 108 0.15 -3.77 -24.04
CA SER A 108 -0.24 -4.74 -23.01
C SER A 108 -1.72 -4.57 -22.63
N PRO A 109 -2.37 -5.63 -22.09
CA PRO A 109 -3.73 -5.52 -21.55
C PRO A 109 -3.87 -4.39 -20.52
N THR A 110 -2.87 -4.22 -19.65
CA THR A 110 -2.81 -3.14 -18.65
C THR A 110 -2.77 -1.76 -19.32
N GLU A 111 -1.97 -1.56 -20.36
CA GLU A 111 -1.92 -0.28 -21.08
C GLU A 111 -3.23 0.00 -21.82
N ALA A 112 -3.82 -1.02 -22.45
CA ALA A 112 -5.11 -0.89 -23.12
C ALA A 112 -6.22 -0.51 -22.12
N TYR A 113 -6.25 -1.16 -20.95
CA TYR A 113 -7.15 -0.83 -19.85
C TYR A 113 -6.96 0.60 -19.35
N SER A 114 -5.72 0.97 -19.00
CA SER A 114 -5.35 2.29 -18.49
C SER A 114 -5.78 3.40 -19.44
N ASN A 115 -5.41 3.29 -20.73
CA ASN A 115 -5.75 4.28 -21.74
C ASN A 115 -7.26 4.41 -21.92
N THR A 116 -7.98 3.28 -21.93
CA THR A 116 -9.45 3.27 -22.08
C THR A 116 -10.12 3.92 -20.87
N LEU A 117 -9.73 3.56 -19.66
CA LEU A 117 -10.32 4.10 -18.44
C LEU A 117 -10.05 5.60 -18.32
N LEU A 118 -8.85 6.06 -18.70
CA LEU A 118 -8.51 7.48 -18.72
C LEU A 118 -9.44 8.27 -19.68
N GLU A 119 -9.71 7.75 -20.88
CA GLU A 119 -10.63 8.38 -21.83
C GLU A 119 -12.10 8.38 -21.35
N LEU A 120 -12.51 7.35 -20.62
CA LEU A 120 -13.84 7.32 -20.00
C LEU A 120 -13.93 8.32 -18.84
N ALA A 121 -12.92 8.37 -17.98
CA ALA A 121 -12.86 9.25 -16.83
C ALA A 121 -12.82 10.73 -17.21
N LYS A 122 -12.32 11.08 -18.41
CA LYS A 122 -12.43 12.43 -18.98
C LYS A 122 -13.87 12.88 -19.23
N LYS A 123 -14.76 11.94 -19.54
CA LYS A 123 -16.14 12.20 -19.98
C LYS A 123 -17.16 12.05 -18.85
N ASP A 124 -16.79 11.37 -17.76
CA ASP A 124 -17.68 11.06 -16.66
C ASP A 124 -17.00 11.30 -15.31
N GLU A 125 -17.47 12.34 -14.61
CA GLU A 125 -16.94 12.74 -13.30
C GLU A 125 -17.23 11.71 -12.20
N LYS A 126 -18.23 10.83 -12.39
CA LYS A 126 -18.58 9.78 -11.43
C LYS A 126 -17.67 8.56 -11.52
N ILE A 127 -16.81 8.45 -12.52
CA ILE A 127 -15.81 7.38 -12.57
C ILE A 127 -14.71 7.69 -11.56
N VAL A 128 -14.52 6.74 -10.64
CA VAL A 128 -13.49 6.75 -9.61
C VAL A 128 -12.74 5.43 -9.66
N GLY A 129 -11.54 5.37 -9.11
CA GLY A 129 -10.78 4.13 -9.10
C GLY A 129 -9.83 3.99 -7.92
N VAL A 130 -9.57 2.74 -7.57
CA VAL A 130 -8.73 2.38 -6.43
C VAL A 130 -7.78 1.25 -6.83
N THR A 131 -6.52 1.39 -6.46
CA THR A 131 -5.53 0.30 -6.47
C THR A 131 -5.05 0.02 -5.05
N ALA A 132 -4.52 -1.18 -4.83
CA ALA A 132 -3.87 -1.56 -3.58
C ALA A 132 -2.35 -1.71 -3.78
N ALA A 133 -1.60 -0.62 -3.64
CA ALA A 133 -0.13 -0.53 -3.81
C ALA A 133 0.40 -0.95 -5.19
N MET A 134 -0.44 -0.97 -6.23
CA MET A 134 -0.06 -1.42 -7.57
C MET A 134 -0.43 -0.42 -8.68
N PRO A 135 -0.16 0.89 -8.53
CA PRO A 135 -0.58 1.88 -9.52
C PRO A 135 0.01 1.63 -10.90
N SER A 136 1.33 1.36 -11.00
CA SER A 136 1.96 1.06 -12.29
C SER A 136 1.57 -0.34 -12.79
N GLY A 137 1.52 -1.32 -11.88
CA GLY A 137 1.23 -2.71 -12.18
C GLY A 137 -0.16 -2.94 -12.77
N THR A 138 -1.15 -2.16 -12.31
CA THR A 138 -2.56 -2.23 -12.76
C THR A 138 -2.95 -1.09 -13.71
N GLY A 139 -2.02 -0.19 -14.04
CA GLY A 139 -2.23 0.91 -14.98
C GLY A 139 -3.07 2.07 -14.44
N LEU A 140 -3.17 2.22 -13.11
CA LEU A 140 -3.86 3.32 -12.46
C LEU A 140 -2.98 4.55 -12.21
N ASP A 141 -1.67 4.44 -12.34
CA ASP A 141 -0.69 5.53 -12.20
C ASP A 141 -1.07 6.79 -12.99
N LYS A 142 -1.36 6.66 -14.29
CA LYS A 142 -1.76 7.79 -15.15
C LYS A 142 -3.06 8.47 -14.69
N LEU A 143 -3.99 7.69 -14.14
CA LEU A 143 -5.26 8.21 -13.67
C LEU A 143 -5.14 8.91 -12.32
N ILE A 144 -4.27 8.41 -11.44
CA ILE A 144 -3.92 9.07 -10.19
C ILE A 144 -3.25 10.42 -10.49
N ASP A 145 -2.30 10.47 -11.43
CA ASP A 145 -1.64 11.71 -11.83
C ASP A 145 -2.62 12.72 -12.45
N ALA A 146 -3.51 12.26 -13.34
CA ALA A 146 -4.46 13.14 -14.04
C ALA A 146 -5.64 13.59 -13.15
N TYR A 147 -6.07 12.73 -12.22
CA TYR A 147 -7.30 12.91 -11.44
C TYR A 147 -7.14 12.44 -9.99
N PRO A 148 -6.23 13.04 -9.20
CA PRO A 148 -5.84 12.55 -7.87
C PRO A 148 -6.96 12.56 -6.82
N LEU A 149 -8.03 13.33 -7.05
CA LEU A 149 -9.22 13.35 -6.18
C LEU A 149 -10.24 12.25 -6.49
N ARG A 150 -10.05 11.50 -7.58
CA ARG A 150 -10.96 10.42 -8.02
C ARG A 150 -10.27 9.07 -8.10
N PHE A 151 -8.95 9.06 -8.22
CA PHE A 151 -8.15 7.86 -8.30
C PHE A 151 -7.08 7.90 -7.24
N PHE A 152 -6.98 6.84 -6.45
CA PHE A 152 -6.05 6.80 -5.33
C PHE A 152 -5.55 5.39 -5.05
N ASP A 153 -4.41 5.35 -4.36
CA ASP A 153 -3.77 4.13 -3.87
C ASP A 153 -4.07 3.99 -2.38
N VAL A 154 -4.63 2.85 -1.98
CA VAL A 154 -4.92 2.54 -0.57
C VAL A 154 -3.79 1.74 0.11
N ALA A 155 -2.61 1.70 -0.51
CA ALA A 155 -1.51 0.83 -0.12
C ALA A 155 -1.92 -0.66 -0.12
N ILE A 156 -1.23 -1.50 0.64
CA ILE A 156 -1.47 -2.96 0.65
C ILE A 156 -2.69 -3.27 1.53
N ALA A 157 -3.88 -2.89 1.06
CA ALA A 157 -5.15 -3.02 1.78
C ALA A 157 -6.30 -3.37 0.83
N GLU A 158 -6.29 -4.57 0.28
CA GLU A 158 -7.25 -5.04 -0.72
C GLU A 158 -8.70 -5.05 -0.20
N GLN A 159 -8.92 -5.44 1.06
CA GLN A 159 -10.26 -5.36 1.67
C GLN A 159 -10.74 -3.90 1.71
N HIS A 160 -9.87 -2.98 2.13
CA HIS A 160 -10.21 -1.56 2.20
C HIS A 160 -10.55 -1.02 0.81
N ALA A 161 -9.76 -1.35 -0.22
CA ALA A 161 -10.00 -0.94 -1.60
C ALA A 161 -11.41 -1.31 -2.06
N LEU A 162 -11.85 -2.52 -1.72
CA LEU A 162 -13.14 -3.03 -2.13
C LEU A 162 -14.30 -2.47 -1.31
N THR A 163 -14.20 -2.50 0.01
CA THR A 163 -15.25 -1.97 0.91
C THR A 163 -15.45 -0.46 0.72
N SER A 164 -14.38 0.33 0.53
CA SER A 164 -14.49 1.76 0.23
C SER A 164 -15.16 2.00 -1.13
N SER A 165 -14.88 1.14 -2.11
CA SER A 165 -15.54 1.17 -3.43
C SER A 165 -17.02 0.83 -3.34
N SER A 166 -17.42 -0.11 -2.47
CA SER A 166 -18.83 -0.37 -2.17
C SER A 166 -19.53 0.88 -1.64
N ALA A 167 -18.91 1.60 -0.70
CA ALA A 167 -19.46 2.86 -0.19
C ALA A 167 -19.60 3.92 -1.31
N MET A 168 -18.57 4.08 -2.15
CA MET A 168 -18.63 5.01 -3.30
C MET A 168 -19.75 4.63 -4.28
N ALA A 169 -19.94 3.34 -4.56
CA ALA A 169 -21.01 2.86 -5.44
C ALA A 169 -22.41 3.20 -4.89
N LYS A 170 -22.61 3.10 -3.55
CA LYS A 170 -23.87 3.50 -2.90
C LYS A 170 -24.18 4.99 -3.08
N GLU A 171 -23.15 5.84 -3.08
CA GLU A 171 -23.25 7.28 -3.32
C GLU A 171 -23.36 7.66 -4.82
N GLY A 172 -23.56 6.66 -5.69
CA GLY A 172 -23.78 6.85 -7.12
C GLY A 172 -22.51 7.09 -7.93
N PHE A 173 -21.33 6.83 -7.37
CA PHE A 173 -20.09 6.76 -8.16
C PHE A 173 -19.99 5.43 -8.92
N LYS A 174 -19.07 5.38 -9.89
CA LYS A 174 -18.80 4.23 -10.76
C LYS A 174 -17.37 3.74 -10.48
N PRO A 175 -17.15 2.99 -9.39
CA PRO A 175 -15.81 2.61 -8.96
C PRO A 175 -15.22 1.49 -9.82
N PHE A 176 -13.93 1.65 -10.12
CA PHE A 176 -13.05 0.64 -10.70
C PHE A 176 -12.00 0.23 -9.66
N VAL A 177 -12.05 -1.02 -9.20
CA VAL A 177 -11.01 -1.60 -8.35
C VAL A 177 -10.04 -2.34 -9.26
N SER A 178 -8.84 -1.80 -9.44
CA SER A 178 -7.79 -2.41 -10.27
C SER A 178 -6.82 -3.16 -9.39
N ILE A 179 -6.76 -4.48 -9.56
CA ILE A 179 -6.13 -5.40 -8.60
C ILE A 179 -5.62 -6.64 -9.31
N TYR A 180 -4.55 -7.25 -8.82
CA TYR A 180 -4.11 -8.55 -9.34
C TYR A 180 -5.03 -9.67 -8.84
N SER A 181 -5.23 -10.70 -9.67
CA SER A 181 -6.06 -11.85 -9.33
C SER A 181 -5.65 -12.53 -8.02
N THR A 182 -4.35 -12.78 -7.80
CA THR A 182 -3.88 -13.41 -6.56
C THR A 182 -4.22 -12.59 -5.30
N PHE A 183 -4.13 -11.25 -5.37
CA PHE A 183 -4.38 -10.39 -4.22
C PHE A 183 -5.86 -10.14 -3.96
N LEU A 184 -6.71 -10.26 -4.99
CA LEU A 184 -8.16 -10.20 -4.83
C LEU A 184 -8.69 -11.24 -3.83
N GLN A 185 -7.98 -12.37 -3.66
CA GLN A 185 -8.29 -13.38 -2.64
C GLN A 185 -8.39 -12.79 -1.22
N ARG A 186 -7.59 -11.76 -0.89
CA ARG A 186 -7.65 -11.08 0.41
C ARG A 186 -8.98 -10.36 0.63
N ALA A 187 -9.64 -9.92 -0.43
CA ALA A 187 -10.90 -9.19 -0.39
C ALA A 187 -12.13 -10.05 -0.66
N TYR A 188 -12.00 -11.39 -0.64
CA TYR A 188 -13.10 -12.30 -0.99
C TYR A 188 -14.39 -12.03 -0.19
N ASP A 189 -14.30 -11.90 1.13
CA ASP A 189 -15.46 -11.59 1.96
C ASP A 189 -16.05 -10.22 1.65
N SER A 190 -15.22 -9.19 1.45
CA SER A 190 -15.66 -7.85 1.02
C SER A 190 -16.38 -7.87 -0.34
N ILE A 191 -16.04 -8.78 -1.27
CA ILE A 191 -16.79 -8.97 -2.53
C ILE A 191 -18.19 -9.45 -2.21
N VAL A 192 -18.29 -10.52 -1.43
CA VAL A 192 -19.56 -11.16 -1.14
C VAL A 192 -20.45 -10.24 -0.29
N HIS A 193 -19.94 -9.85 0.87
CA HIS A 193 -20.69 -9.18 1.91
C HIS A 193 -20.96 -7.72 1.57
N ASP A 194 -19.93 -6.95 1.21
CA ASP A 194 -20.05 -5.50 1.08
C ASP A 194 -20.56 -5.07 -0.29
N ALA A 195 -20.29 -5.87 -1.34
CA ALA A 195 -20.67 -5.55 -2.71
C ALA A 195 -21.87 -6.38 -3.22
N CYS A 196 -21.75 -7.70 -3.26
CA CYS A 196 -22.71 -8.58 -3.95
C CYS A 196 -24.07 -8.65 -3.27
N ILE A 197 -24.15 -8.76 -1.94
CA ILE A 197 -25.44 -8.81 -1.21
C ILE A 197 -26.28 -7.56 -1.51
N SER A 198 -25.64 -6.39 -1.59
CA SER A 198 -26.29 -5.12 -1.91
C SER A 198 -26.41 -4.84 -3.42
N SER A 199 -26.03 -5.79 -4.28
CA SER A 199 -26.03 -5.65 -5.75
C SER A 199 -25.33 -4.39 -6.26
N LEU A 200 -24.18 -4.03 -5.66
CA LEU A 200 -23.52 -2.76 -5.97
C LEU A 200 -22.75 -2.81 -7.30
N PRO A 201 -22.80 -1.74 -8.13
CA PRO A 201 -22.21 -1.73 -9.46
C PRO A 201 -20.71 -1.42 -9.47
N ILE A 202 -19.91 -2.22 -8.76
CA ILE A 202 -18.44 -2.12 -8.74
C ILE A 202 -17.82 -2.86 -9.93
N LYS A 203 -16.79 -2.28 -10.54
CA LYS A 203 -16.05 -2.91 -11.64
C LYS A 203 -14.72 -3.42 -11.09
N LEU A 204 -14.55 -4.74 -11.07
CA LEU A 204 -13.27 -5.37 -10.73
C LEU A 204 -12.45 -5.50 -12.01
N ALA A 205 -11.39 -4.71 -12.14
CA ALA A 205 -10.41 -4.82 -13.21
C ALA A 205 -9.28 -5.72 -12.74
N ILE A 206 -9.43 -7.02 -13.03
CA ILE A 206 -8.54 -8.07 -12.53
C ILE A 206 -7.39 -8.27 -13.50
N ASP A 207 -6.20 -7.85 -13.10
CA ASP A 207 -4.96 -8.04 -13.85
C ASP A 207 -4.22 -9.29 -13.35
N ARG A 208 -3.19 -9.76 -14.08
CA ARG A 208 -2.35 -10.93 -13.70
C ARG A 208 -3.19 -12.18 -13.38
N ALA A 209 -4.30 -12.38 -14.09
CA ALA A 209 -5.09 -13.59 -14.00
C ALA A 209 -4.36 -14.77 -14.66
N GLY A 210 -4.44 -15.96 -14.06
CA GLY A 210 -3.78 -17.16 -14.55
C GLY A 210 -2.33 -17.30 -14.10
N ILE A 211 -1.52 -17.93 -14.95
CA ILE A 211 -0.10 -18.19 -14.65
C ILE A 211 0.74 -16.94 -14.98
N VAL A 212 1.43 -16.39 -13.98
CA VAL A 212 2.23 -15.15 -14.05
C VAL A 212 3.74 -15.40 -14.20
N GLY A 213 4.17 -16.67 -14.18
CA GLY A 213 5.56 -17.05 -14.43
C GLY A 213 6.44 -17.04 -13.17
N GLU A 214 7.52 -16.26 -13.20
CA GLU A 214 8.65 -16.32 -12.25
C GLU A 214 8.31 -15.92 -10.81
N ASP A 215 7.18 -15.23 -10.58
CA ASP A 215 6.75 -14.81 -9.24
C ASP A 215 6.31 -15.99 -8.35
N GLY A 216 6.24 -17.20 -8.91
CA GLY A 216 6.03 -18.45 -8.17
C GLY A 216 4.59 -18.68 -7.75
N GLU A 217 4.37 -19.76 -6.98
CA GLU A 217 3.04 -20.25 -6.61
C GLU A 217 2.18 -19.22 -5.87
N THR A 218 2.81 -18.35 -5.07
CA THR A 218 2.12 -17.32 -4.28
C THR A 218 1.50 -16.21 -5.11
N HIS A 219 1.88 -16.08 -6.39
CA HIS A 219 1.40 -15.01 -7.27
C HIS A 219 0.51 -15.49 -8.42
N GLN A 220 0.33 -16.81 -8.56
CA GLN A 220 -0.52 -17.35 -9.63
C GLN A 220 -1.99 -17.01 -9.35
N GLY A 221 -2.63 -16.30 -10.27
CA GLY A 221 -4.04 -15.91 -10.19
C GLY A 221 -4.98 -17.04 -10.64
N LEU A 222 -4.96 -18.17 -9.94
CA LEU A 222 -5.65 -19.41 -10.34
C LEU A 222 -6.90 -19.74 -9.51
N LEU A 223 -7.22 -18.91 -8.51
CA LEU A 223 -8.34 -19.09 -7.59
C LEU A 223 -9.40 -17.99 -7.76
#